data_AF-A0A535BTJ7-F1
#
_entry.id   AF-A0A535BTJ7-F1
#
_cell.length_a   1.000
_cell.length_b   1.000
_cell.length_c   1.000
_cell.angle_alpha   90.00
_cell.angle_beta   90.00
_cell.angle_gamma   90.00
#
_symmetry.space_group_name_H-M   'P 1'
#
loop_
_entity.id
_entity.type
_entity.pdbx_description
1 polymer ?
#
loop_
_entity_poly.entity_id
_entity_poly.type
_entity_poly.pdbx_seq_one_letter_code
_entity_poly.pdbx_strand_id
1 'polypeptide(L)' 'MKLYGTNWCSDCKRSKKFLGEQRIHYDYINIEEDAKGQAYVQKVQNGGLSIP' A
#
# COMPACT_ATOMS: atom_id res chain seq x y z
N MET A 1 -10.56 -4.53 -1.33
CA MET A 1 -9.31 -4.27 -2.10
C MET A 1 -8.25 -3.84 -1.11
N LYS A 2 -6.98 -4.27 -1.24
CA LYS A 2 -5.90 -3.89 -0.33
C LYS A 2 -4.97 -2.89 -1.01
N LEU A 3 -4.57 -1.85 -0.28
CA LEU A 3 -3.59 -0.86 -0.72
C LEU A 3 -2.38 -0.93 0.23
N TYR A 4 -1.22 -1.30 -0.31
CA TYR A 4 0.00 -1.48 0.48
C TYR A 4 0.89 -0.25 0.31
N GLY A 5 1.18 0.46 1.39
CA GLY A 5 1.97 1.67 1.27
C GLY A 5 2.78 2.01 2.51
N THR A 6 3.40 3.18 2.47
CA THR A 6 4.10 3.79 3.60
C THR A 6 3.60 5.22 3.84
N ASN A 7 3.87 5.77 5.03
CA ASN A 7 3.40 7.11 5.39
C ASN A 7 4.19 8.24 4.70
N TRP A 8 5.42 7.96 4.25
CA TRP A 8 6.26 8.92 3.54
C TRP A 8 6.07 8.86 2.01
N CYS A 9 5.50 7.79 1.45
CA CYS A 9 5.31 7.68 0.00
C CYS A 9 4.25 8.66 -0.52
N SER A 10 4.67 9.60 -1.37
CA SER A 10 3.80 10.59 -2.03
C SER A 10 2.76 9.93 -2.94
N ASP A 11 3.13 8.88 -3.66
CA ASP A 11 2.25 8.18 -4.59
C ASP A 11 1.17 7.37 -3.84
N CYS A 12 1.50 6.81 -2.69
CA CYS A 12 0.52 6.18 -1.79
C CYS A 12 -0.53 7.19 -1.32
N LYS A 13 -0.10 8.42 -0.94
CA LYS A 13 -1.03 9.48 -0.52
C LYS A 13 -1.97 9.88 -1.66
N ARG A 14 -1.45 10.01 -2.89
CA ARG A 14 -2.25 10.32 -4.08
C ARG A 14 -3.26 9.22 -4.39
N SER A 15 -2.83 7.95 -4.32
CA SER A 15 -3.69 6.79 -4.58
C SER A 15 -4.80 6.66 -3.53
N LYS A 16 -4.48 6.82 -2.24
CA LYS A 16 -5.49 6.88 -1.16
C LYS A 16 -6.54 7.95 -1.38
N LYS A 17 -6.09 9.16 -1.74
CA LYS A 17 -6.98 10.30 -1.99
C LYS A 17 -7.93 10.01 -3.14
N PHE A 18 -7.41 9.53 -4.27
CA PHE A 18 -8.22 9.18 -5.43
C PHE A 18 -9.29 8.11 -5.09
N LEU A 19 -8.90 7.03 -4.41
CA LEU A 19 -9.84 5.99 -4.00
C LEU A 19 -10.90 6.51 -3.02
N GLY A 20 -10.51 7.39 -2.10
CA GLY A 20 -11.44 8.05 -1.17
C GLY A 20 -12.44 8.96 -1.89
N GLU A 21 -12.00 9.74 -2.87
CA GLU A 21 -12.86 10.59 -3.71
C GLU A 21 -13.89 9.77 -4.50
N GLN A 22 -13.49 8.60 -4.98
CA GLN A 22 -14.38 7.66 -5.67
C GLN A 22 -15.24 6.81 -4.72
N ARG A 23 -15.11 7.00 -3.39
CA ARG A 23 -15.78 6.21 -2.35
C ARG A 23 -15.54 4.70 -2.49
N ILE A 24 -14.38 4.32 -3.00
CA ILE A 24 -13.99 2.92 -3.11
C ILE A 24 -13.52 2.47 -1.73
N HIS A 25 -14.15 1.42 -1.19
CA HIS A 25 -13.68 0.81 0.04
C HIS A 25 -12.38 0.04 -0.20
N TYR A 26 -11.37 0.34 0.60
CA TYR A 26 -10.09 -0.35 0.61
C TYR A 26 -9.54 -0.49 2.02
N ASP A 27 -8.77 -1.55 2.23
CA ASP A 27 -7.99 -1.77 3.44
C ASP A 27 -6.58 -1.23 3.19
N TYR A 28 -6.18 -0.22 3.95
CA TYR A 28 -4.82 0.28 3.88
C TYR A 28 -3.90 -0.49 4.82
N ILE A 29 -2.82 -1.03 4.27
CA ILE A 29 -1.80 -1.76 5.02
C ILE A 29 -0.50 -0.96 4.95
N ASN A 30 -0.05 -0.45 6.10
CA ASN A 30 1.26 0.17 6.22
C ASN A 30 2.33 -0.92 6.35
N ILE A 31 3.14 -1.10 5.31
CA ILE A 31 4.15 -2.16 5.30
C ILE A 31 5.35 -1.89 6.22
N GLU A 32 5.54 -0.66 6.71
CA GLU A 32 6.56 -0.36 7.73
C GLU A 32 6.18 -0.87 9.12
N GLU A 33 4.87 -0.98 9.38
CA GLU A 33 4.32 -1.38 10.68
C GLU A 33 3.78 -2.82 10.65
N ASP A 34 3.54 -3.36 9.45
CA ASP A 34 3.03 -4.72 9.25
C ASP A 34 4.07 -5.59 8.52
N ALA A 35 4.79 -6.40 9.30
CA ALA A 35 5.76 -7.37 8.79
C ALA A 35 5.12 -8.42 7.85
N LYS A 36 3.83 -8.75 8.00
CA LYS A 36 3.12 -9.63 7.08
C LYS A 36 2.82 -8.92 5.77
N GLY A 37 2.44 -7.64 5.84
CA GLY A 37 2.25 -6.79 4.67
C GLY A 37 3.53 -6.65 3.85
N GLN A 38 4.67 -6.42 4.51
CA GLN A 38 5.98 -6.34 3.88
C GLN A 38 6.38 -7.65 3.19
N ALA A 39 6.24 -8.79 3.88
CA ALA A 39 6.55 -10.10 3.33
C ALA A 39 5.66 -10.43 2.11
N TYR A 40 4.39 -10.00 2.13
CA TYR A 40 3.50 -10.16 0.99
C TYR A 40 3.95 -9.35 -0.22
N VAL A 41 4.28 -8.06 -0.05
CA VAL A 41 4.78 -7.21 -1.14
C VAL A 41 6.06 -7.80 -1.74
N GLN A 42 7.01 -8.22 -0.91
CA GLN A 42 8.23 -8.89 -1.36
C GLN A 42 7.94 -10.16 -2.14
N LYS A 43 7.01 -10.99 -1.67
CA LYS A 43 6.63 -12.22 -2.37
C LYS A 43 6.04 -11.93 -3.75
N VAL A 44 5.14 -10.95 -3.84
CA VAL A 44 4.46 -10.60 -5.11
C VAL A 44 5.44 -9.94 -6.09
N GLN A 45 6.42 -9.20 -5.59
CA GLN A 45 7.42 -8.51 -6.40
C GLN A 45 8.73 -9.28 -6.57
N ASN A 46 8.74 -10.58 -6.29
CA ASN A 46 9.93 -11.42 -6.45
C ASN A 46 11.18 -10.86 -5.73
N GLY A 47 10.98 -10.36 -4.51
CA GLY A 47 12.00 -9.70 -3.67
C GLY A 47 11.95 -8.16 -3.69
N GLY A 48 11.14 -7.55 -4.56
CA GLY A 48 10.95 -6.10 -4.62
C GLY A 48 10.17 -5.50 -3.46
N LEU A 49 10.36 -4.19 -3.24
CA LEU A 49 9.67 -3.39 -2.22
C LEU A 49 9.04 -2.12 -2.82
N SER A 50 8.77 -2.13 -4.13
CA SER A 50 8.13 -1.02 -4.80
C SER A 50 6.66 -0.93 -4.40
N ILE A 51 6.22 0.26 -4.06
CA ILE A 51 4.82 0.62 -3.72
C ILE A 51 4.46 1.83 -4.58
N PRO A 52 3.18 2.11 -4.88
CA PRO A 52 2.00 2.10 -4.00
C PRO A 52 1.14 0.83 -3.99
#